data_AF-A0A6B3CK01-F1
#
_entry.id   AF-A0A6B3CK01-F1
#
_cell.length_a   1.000
_cell.length_b   1.000
_cell.length_c   1.000
_cell.angle_alpha   90.00
_cell.angle_beta   90.00
_cell.angle_gamma   90.00
#
_symmetry.space_group_name_H-M   'P 1'
#
loop_
_entity.id
_entity.type
_entity.pdbx_description
1 polymer ?
#
loop_
_entity_poly.entity_id
_entity_poly.type
_entity_poly.pdbx_seq_one_letter_code
_entity_poly.pdbx_strand_id
1 'polypeptide(L)'
;THDDDPYLLLESTAGQGASLCSRTWDFGPYFDALDAHPKLGVCLDTCHIFAAGHDLTGPSGMHRTLDLLVETVGEGRLKLIHANDS
;
A
#
# COMPACT_ATOMS: atom_id res chain seq x y z
N THR A 1 11.27 -19.75 0.04
CA THR A 1 10.09 -19.43 0.86
C THR A 1 9.44 -20.73 1.27
N HIS A 2 9.23 -20.94 2.55
CA HIS A 2 8.44 -22.05 3.10
C HIS A 2 6.99 -21.59 3.30
N ASP A 3 6.04 -22.51 3.33
CA ASP A 3 4.61 -22.18 3.42
C ASP A 3 4.24 -21.46 4.72
N ASP A 4 4.95 -21.74 5.80
CA ASP A 4 4.69 -21.14 7.13
C ASP A 4 5.43 -19.82 7.37
N ASP A 5 6.30 -19.38 6.45
CA ASP A 5 6.99 -18.09 6.57
C ASP A 5 5.95 -16.93 6.67
N PRO A 6 6.17 -15.89 7.49
CA PRO A 6 5.27 -14.76 7.55
C PRO A 6 5.29 -13.94 6.26
N TYR A 7 4.20 -13.19 6.02
CA TYR A 7 4.22 -12.13 5.03
C TYR A 7 5.00 -10.93 5.56
N LEU A 8 5.78 -10.28 4.68
CA LEU A 8 6.28 -8.94 4.91
C LEU A 8 5.33 -7.96 4.21
N LEU A 9 4.71 -7.07 4.98
CA LEU A 9 3.79 -6.07 4.45
C LEU A 9 4.44 -4.69 4.52
N LEU A 10 4.51 -3.99 3.39
CA LEU A 10 4.87 -2.58 3.35
C LEU A 10 3.62 -1.76 3.65
N GLU A 11 3.69 -0.89 4.66
CA GLU A 11 2.58 -0.04 5.06
C GLU A 11 2.68 1.35 4.40
N SER A 12 1.55 1.90 3.96
CA SER A 12 1.48 3.28 3.49
C SER A 12 1.69 4.26 4.65
N THR A 13 2.52 5.28 4.46
CA THR A 13 2.76 6.31 5.48
C THR A 13 2.13 7.65 5.12
N ALA A 14 1.90 8.52 6.11
CA ALA A 14 1.37 9.87 5.87
C ALA A 14 2.37 10.83 5.18
N GLY A 15 3.58 10.37 4.84
CA GLY A 15 4.59 11.19 4.14
C GLY A 15 5.25 12.28 4.99
N GLN A 16 5.17 12.20 6.32
CA GLN A 16 5.81 13.17 7.21
C GLN A 16 7.34 12.98 7.27
N GLY A 17 8.08 14.09 7.24
CA GLY A 17 9.54 14.07 7.35
C GLY A 17 10.20 13.32 6.19
N ALA A 18 10.99 12.30 6.50
CA ALA A 18 11.64 11.42 5.52
C ALA A 18 10.94 10.05 5.39
N SER A 19 9.64 9.98 5.71
CA SER A 19 8.87 8.74 5.61
C SER A 19 8.76 8.28 4.16
N LEU A 20 8.86 6.97 3.97
CA LEU A 20 8.81 6.31 2.67
C LEU A 20 7.41 5.72 2.42
N CYS A 21 7.14 5.27 1.19
CA CYS A 21 5.87 4.62 0.82
C CYS A 21 4.63 5.47 1.13
N SER A 22 4.65 6.76 0.78
CA SER A 22 3.55 7.66 1.14
C SER A 22 2.30 7.49 0.26
N ARG A 23 2.50 7.29 -1.04
CA ARG A 23 1.43 7.19 -2.06
C ARG A 23 1.44 5.81 -2.68
N THR A 24 0.33 5.39 -3.27
CA THR A 24 0.20 4.03 -3.84
C THR A 24 1.28 3.69 -4.87
N TRP A 25 1.67 4.64 -5.72
CA TRP A 25 2.74 4.42 -6.70
C TRP A 25 4.15 4.38 -6.09
N ASP A 26 4.34 4.87 -4.86
CA ASP A 26 5.64 4.81 -4.21
C ASP A 26 6.02 3.36 -3.85
N PHE A 27 5.08 2.41 -3.79
CA PHE A 27 5.36 0.99 -3.50
C PHE A 27 6.14 0.27 -4.61
N GLY A 28 5.98 0.66 -5.87
CA GLY A 28 6.53 -0.05 -7.03
C GLY A 28 8.04 -0.29 -6.93
N PRO A 29 8.86 0.75 -6.71
CA PRO A 29 10.31 0.61 -6.55
C PRO A 29 10.74 -0.35 -5.42
N TYR A 30 9.95 -0.47 -4.35
CA TYR A 30 10.25 -1.41 -3.26
C TYR A 30 9.91 -2.85 -3.64
N PHE A 31 8.83 -3.05 -4.39
CA PHE A 31 8.50 -4.36 -4.96
C PHE A 31 9.60 -4.80 -5.94
N ASP A 32 10.08 -3.90 -6.80
CA ASP A 32 11.18 -4.18 -7.72
C ASP A 32 12.48 -4.51 -6.97
N ALA A 33 12.84 -3.72 -5.96
CA ALA A 33 14.05 -3.94 -5.16
C ALA A 33 14.03 -5.24 -4.33
N LEU A 34 12.84 -5.80 -4.10
CA LEU A 34 12.62 -7.05 -3.36
C LEU A 34 12.22 -8.20 -4.30
N ASP A 35 12.52 -8.08 -5.59
CA ASP A 35 12.26 -9.10 -6.63
C ASP A 35 10.80 -9.58 -6.66
N ALA A 36 9.86 -8.70 -6.31
CA ALA A 36 8.43 -8.98 -6.17
C ALA A 36 8.13 -10.27 -5.37
N HIS A 37 8.93 -10.53 -4.33
CA HIS A 37 8.91 -11.78 -3.55
C HIS A 37 7.47 -12.29 -3.26
N PRO A 38 7.18 -13.60 -3.37
CA PRO A 38 5.82 -14.12 -3.27
C PRO A 38 5.11 -13.84 -1.94
N LYS A 39 5.88 -13.62 -0.87
CA LYS A 39 5.36 -13.22 0.47
C LYS A 39 5.52 -11.73 0.80
N LEU A 40 5.78 -10.90 -0.21
CA LEU A 40 5.69 -9.45 -0.09
C LEU A 40 4.26 -9.00 -0.41
N GLY A 41 3.71 -8.14 0.45
CA GLY A 41 2.39 -7.55 0.28
C GLY A 41 2.33 -6.12 0.78
N VAL A 42 1.12 -5.57 0.79
CA VAL A 42 0.83 -4.21 1.24
C VAL A 42 -0.14 -4.24 2.41
N CYS A 43 0.16 -3.42 3.41
CA CYS A 43 -0.79 -2.91 4.39
C CYS A 43 -1.21 -1.50 3.93
N LEU A 44 -2.50 -1.29 3.65
CA LEU A 44 -2.99 0.04 3.29
C LEU A 44 -3.64 0.68 4.53
N ASP A 45 -3.06 1.75 5.03
CA ASP A 45 -3.64 2.55 6.10
C ASP A 45 -4.45 3.71 5.50
N THR A 46 -5.75 3.76 5.81
CA THR A 46 -6.68 4.72 5.22
C THR A 46 -6.43 6.15 5.69
N CYS A 47 -6.00 6.34 6.93
CA CYS A 47 -5.65 7.65 7.47
C CYS A 47 -4.39 8.19 6.78
N HIS A 48 -3.38 7.33 6.65
CA HIS A 48 -2.10 7.70 6.05
C HIS A 48 -2.22 8.02 4.56
N ILE A 49 -2.88 7.15 3.78
CA ILE A 49 -3.00 7.37 2.33
C ILE A 49 -3.84 8.61 2.03
N PHE A 50 -4.84 8.91 2.89
CA PHE A 50 -5.61 10.15 2.83
C PHE A 50 -4.73 11.38 3.12
N ALA A 51 -3.97 11.36 4.21
CA ALA A 51 -3.03 12.43 4.56
C ALA A 51 -1.94 12.64 3.48
N ALA A 52 -1.54 11.58 2.78
CA ALA A 52 -0.62 11.62 1.65
C ALA A 52 -1.25 12.13 0.32
N GLY A 53 -2.54 12.48 0.33
CA GLY A 53 -3.24 13.16 -0.76
C GLY A 53 -4.15 12.30 -1.61
N HIS A 54 -4.43 11.03 -1.24
CA HIS A 54 -5.46 10.24 -1.89
C HIS A 54 -6.83 10.60 -1.33
N ASP A 55 -7.69 11.25 -2.12
CA ASP A 55 -9.05 11.54 -1.68
C ASP A 55 -9.90 10.27 -1.62
N LEU A 56 -10.18 9.80 -0.40
CA LEU A 56 -11.03 8.65 -0.10
C LEU A 56 -12.48 9.04 0.20
N THR A 57 -12.80 10.33 0.30
CA THR A 57 -14.10 10.81 0.81
C THR A 57 -15.20 10.76 -0.25
N GLY A 58 -14.82 10.86 -1.52
CA GLY A 58 -15.74 10.73 -2.65
C GLY A 58 -16.20 9.27 -2.87
N PRO A 59 -17.38 9.07 -3.49
CA PRO A 59 -17.98 7.74 -3.68
C PRO A 59 -17.12 6.76 -4.50
N SER A 60 -16.13 7.25 -5.25
CA SER A 60 -15.19 6.46 -6.05
C SER A 60 -13.73 6.62 -5.61
N GLY A 61 -13.47 7.33 -4.51
CA GLY A 61 -12.13 7.61 -4.00
C GLY A 61 -11.34 6.33 -3.71
N MET A 62 -11.89 5.48 -2.84
CA MET A 62 -11.28 4.19 -2.50
C MET A 62 -11.08 3.28 -3.72
N HIS A 63 -12.04 3.24 -4.64
CA HIS A 63 -11.92 2.40 -5.85
C HIS A 63 -10.70 2.82 -6.68
N ARG A 64 -10.55 4.12 -6.96
CA ARG A 64 -9.38 4.64 -7.68
C ARG A 64 -8.07 4.37 -6.94
N THR A 65 -8.04 4.52 -5.62
CA THR A 65 -6.84 4.24 -4.82
C THR A 65 -6.44 2.77 -4.91
N LEU A 66 -7.41 1.85 -4.87
CA LEU A 66 -7.16 0.42 -5.02
C LEU A 66 -6.73 0.05 -6.45
N ASP A 67 -7.34 0.65 -7.48
CA ASP A 67 -6.93 0.44 -8.87
C ASP A 67 -5.47 0.86 -9.08
N LEU A 68 -5.09 2.04 -8.59
CA LEU A 68 -3.70 2.53 -8.64
C LEU A 68 -2.74 1.62 -7.87
N LEU A 69 -3.17 1.08 -6.73
CA LEU A 69 -2.37 0.12 -5.98
C LEU A 69 -2.16 -1.16 -6.79
N VAL A 70 -3.21 -1.72 -7.37
CA VAL A 70 -3.13 -2.92 -8.21
C VAL A 70 -2.27 -2.67 -9.45
N GLU A 71 -2.39 -1.52 -10.10
CA GLU A 71 -1.53 -1.12 -11.22
C GLU A 71 -0.06 -1.07 -10.79
N THR A 72 0.22 -0.60 -9.57
CA THR A 72 1.59 -0.42 -9.06
C THR A 72 2.24 -1.75 -8.66
N VAL A 73 1.54 -2.59 -7.87
CA VAL A 73 2.16 -3.78 -7.24
C VAL A 73 1.61 -5.11 -7.74
N GLY A 74 0.56 -5.08 -8.58
CA GLY A 74 -0.12 -6.25 -9.09
C GLY A 74 -1.27 -6.74 -8.19
N GLU A 75 -2.12 -7.57 -8.78
CA GLU A 75 -3.29 -8.15 -8.10
C GLU A 75 -2.89 -9.03 -6.91
N GLY A 76 -3.77 -9.09 -5.91
CA GLY A 76 -3.60 -9.96 -4.74
C GLY A 76 -2.49 -9.54 -3.77
N ARG A 77 -1.84 -8.39 -3.96
CA ARG A 77 -0.79 -7.89 -3.04
C ARG A 77 -1.31 -7.15 -1.81
N LEU A 78 -2.52 -6.61 -1.83
CA LEU A 78 -3.14 -6.04 -0.63
C LEU A 78 -3.51 -7.18 0.33
N LYS A 79 -2.89 -7.20 1.53
CA LYS A 79 -3.10 -8.27 2.52
C LYS A 79 -3.77 -7.78 3.80
N LEU A 80 -3.67 -6.49 4.09
CA LEU A 80 -4.20 -5.90 5.31
C LEU A 80 -4.66 -4.45 5.05
N ILE A 81 -5.72 -4.03 5.74
CA ILE A 81 -6.16 -2.65 5.78
C ILE A 81 -6.17 -2.20 7.25
N HIS A 82 -5.46 -1.13 7.55
CA HIS A 82 -5.71 -0.35 8.77
C HIS A 82 -6.82 0.66 8.47
N ALA A 83 -8.02 0.36 8.96
CA ALA A 83 -9.20 1.19 8.76
C ALA A 83 -9.28 2.25 9.87
N ASN A 84 -8.55 3.34 9.67
CA ASN A 84 -8.44 4.47 10.59
C ASN A 84 -9.12 5.71 10.00
N ASP A 85 -9.82 6.46 10.84
CA ASP A 85 -10.25 7.83 10.50
C ASP A 85 -9.05 8.78 10.55
N SER A 86 -9.19 10.00 10.00
CA SER A 86 -8.12 11.01 9.92
C SER A 86 -8.35 12.25 10.78
#